data_AF-A0ABD2NHG5-F1
#
_entry.id   AF-A0ABD2NHG5-F1
#
_cell.length_a   1.000
_cell.length_b   1.000
_cell.length_c   1.000
_cell.angle_alpha   90.00
_cell.angle_beta   90.00
_cell.angle_gamma   90.00
#
_symmetry.space_group_name_H-M   'P 1'
#
loop_
_entity.id
_entity.type
_entity.pdbx_description
1 polymer ?
#
loop_
_entity_poly.entity_id
_entity_poly.type
_entity_poly.pdbx_seq_one_letter_code
_entity_poly.pdbx_strand_id
1 'polypeptide(L)'
;MNFVRKQYVHFNCIGLQTDNLKTSEIGSFRWICNTCKSKSTTSGSTRTKLDKIMSELASITKNQTEFVKSLNFYGDKIQELEKKFKNIESFDNRMNDISMEMSALKNENLKLENEFNIMQQNMKSTELDIIGVPEKKNENVAEIVKMVSSKINFPSVESTIHNCNRVHFSKDCQNFFPNLY
;
A
#
# COMPACT_ATOMS: atom_id res chain seq x y z
N MET A 1 7.90 -53.97 83.65
CA MET A 1 8.61 -54.88 82.73
C MET A 1 9.85 -54.15 82.21
N ASN A 2 11.02 -54.69 82.53
CA ASN A 2 12.33 -54.12 82.21
C ASN A 2 12.63 -54.24 80.71
N PHE A 3 12.93 -53.12 80.04
CA PHE A 3 13.59 -53.14 78.73
C PHE A 3 15.05 -52.72 78.91
N VAL A 4 15.92 -53.71 79.07
CA VAL A 4 17.37 -53.51 78.99
C VAL A 4 17.70 -53.11 77.55
N ARG A 5 18.06 -51.84 77.32
CA ARG A 5 18.56 -51.39 76.01
C ARG A 5 19.94 -51.99 75.78
N LYS A 6 20.03 -53.02 74.94
CA LYS A 6 21.33 -53.51 74.44
C LYS A 6 21.92 -52.43 73.52
N GLN A 7 22.98 -51.76 73.98
CA GLN A 7 23.78 -50.83 73.18
C GLN A 7 24.89 -51.62 72.47
N TYR A 8 25.03 -51.44 71.16
CA TYR A 8 26.09 -52.03 70.36
C TYR A 8 26.95 -50.95 69.72
N VAL A 9 28.25 -51.18 69.75
CA VAL A 9 29.32 -50.22 69.44
C VAL A 9 29.94 -50.58 68.08
N HIS A 10 30.20 -49.59 67.21
CA HIS A 10 31.15 -49.78 66.12
C HIS A 10 32.56 -49.87 66.73
N PHE A 11 33.10 -51.09 66.80
CA PHE A 11 34.39 -51.39 67.46
C PHE A 11 35.55 -50.51 66.97
N ASN A 12 35.56 -50.13 65.69
CA ASN A 12 36.60 -49.26 65.13
C ASN A 12 36.43 -47.76 65.45
N CYS A 13 35.23 -47.32 65.85
CA CYS A 13 35.00 -45.95 66.32
C CYS A 13 35.40 -45.76 67.79
N ILE A 14 35.67 -46.85 68.53
CA ILE A 14 36.10 -46.84 69.94
C ILE A 14 37.46 -47.56 70.13
N GLY A 15 38.15 -47.95 69.04
CA GLY A 15 39.55 -48.41 69.08
C GLY A 15 39.79 -49.86 69.52
N LEU A 16 38.82 -50.77 69.38
CA LEU A 16 38.98 -52.20 69.72
C LEU A 16 39.42 -53.04 68.51
N GLN A 17 40.41 -53.92 68.69
CA GLN A 17 40.89 -54.88 67.68
C GLN A 17 39.95 -56.09 67.54
N THR A 18 39.87 -56.62 66.31
CA THR A 18 38.82 -57.53 65.80
C THR A 18 38.89 -58.99 66.27
N ASP A 19 39.87 -59.36 67.08
CA ASP A 19 40.28 -60.76 67.20
C ASP A 19 39.42 -61.60 68.17
N ASN A 20 38.40 -61.01 68.79
CA ASN A 20 37.50 -61.70 69.74
C ASN A 20 36.05 -61.87 69.22
N LEU A 21 35.81 -61.76 67.92
CA LEU A 21 34.46 -61.86 67.35
C LEU A 21 34.10 -63.30 66.97
N LYS A 22 33.53 -64.04 67.92
CA LYS A 22 32.59 -65.12 67.57
C LYS A 22 31.30 -64.99 68.38
N THR A 23 30.20 -65.14 67.64
CA THR A 23 28.79 -65.26 68.06
C THR A 23 28.05 -63.97 68.41
N SER A 24 27.27 -63.44 67.45
CA SER A 24 25.82 -63.68 67.46
C SER A 24 25.18 -63.12 66.19
N GLU A 25 24.58 -64.01 65.41
CA GLU A 25 23.58 -63.71 64.39
C GLU A 25 22.32 -63.19 65.08
N ILE A 26 21.96 -61.91 64.94
CA ILE A 26 20.58 -61.39 65.09
C ILE A 26 20.53 -60.00 64.41
N GLY A 27 19.66 -59.89 63.39
CA GLY A 27 18.93 -58.67 63.04
C GLY A 27 19.70 -57.53 62.35
N SER A 28 19.44 -57.35 61.05
CA SER A 28 19.96 -56.25 60.22
C SER A 28 19.40 -54.87 60.59
N PHE A 29 19.96 -54.20 61.59
CA PHE A 29 19.73 -52.77 61.79
C PHE A 29 21.06 -52.00 61.79
N ARG A 30 21.24 -51.16 60.76
CA ARG A 30 22.41 -50.28 60.59
C ARG A 30 22.16 -48.95 61.29
N TRP A 31 22.93 -48.65 62.34
CA TRP A 31 23.08 -47.28 62.81
C TRP A 31 24.48 -46.76 62.45
N ILE A 32 24.54 -45.60 61.81
CA ILE A 32 25.77 -44.93 61.36
C ILE A 32 26.04 -43.75 62.30
N CYS A 33 27.27 -43.60 62.80
CA CYS A 33 27.60 -42.47 63.68
C CYS A 33 27.50 -41.12 62.96
N ASN A 34 27.26 -40.04 63.69
CA ASN A 34 27.12 -38.69 63.12
C ASN A 34 28.35 -38.25 62.29
N THR A 35 29.55 -38.71 62.64
CA THR A 35 30.80 -38.42 61.92
C THR A 35 30.87 -39.13 60.57
N CYS A 36 30.33 -40.36 60.47
CA CYS A 36 30.26 -41.10 59.22
C CYS A 36 29.03 -40.70 58.38
N LYS A 37 27.95 -40.24 59.03
CA LYS A 37 26.74 -39.71 58.39
C LYS A 37 26.98 -38.36 57.69
N SER A 38 27.90 -37.56 58.20
CA SER A 38 28.26 -36.25 57.62
C SER A 38 29.20 -36.37 56.41
N LYS A 39 30.01 -37.43 56.31
CA LYS A 39 30.89 -37.67 55.14
C LYS A 39 30.15 -38.17 53.90
N SER A 40 28.95 -38.74 54.04
CA SER A 40 28.21 -39.34 52.92
C SER A 40 27.29 -38.37 52.16
N THR A 41 27.13 -37.12 52.59
CA THR A 41 25.95 -36.32 52.19
C THR A 41 26.22 -35.05 51.37
N THR A 42 27.48 -34.64 51.10
CA THR A 42 27.68 -33.23 50.68
C THR A 42 28.76 -32.96 49.62
N SER A 43 28.66 -33.53 48.41
CA SER A 43 29.36 -32.92 47.25
C SER A 43 28.79 -33.20 45.85
N GLY A 44 28.04 -34.30 45.64
CA GLY A 44 27.54 -34.65 44.29
C GLY A 44 26.19 -34.02 43.88
N SER A 45 25.32 -33.69 44.84
CA SER A 45 23.93 -33.27 44.56
C SER A 45 23.77 -31.77 44.28
N THR A 46 24.64 -30.93 44.82
CA THR A 46 24.62 -29.47 44.59
C THR A 46 25.25 -29.07 43.26
N ARG A 47 26.30 -29.78 42.82
CA ARG A 47 26.99 -29.52 41.55
C ARG A 47 26.08 -29.77 40.34
N THR A 48 25.34 -30.88 40.35
CA THR A 48 24.39 -31.24 39.29
C THR A 48 23.18 -30.29 39.19
N LYS A 49 22.78 -29.65 40.29
CA LYS A 49 21.74 -28.60 40.27
C LYS A 49 22.27 -27.28 39.72
N LEU A 50 23.51 -26.93 40.07
CA LEU A 50 24.21 -25.75 39.53
C LEU A 50 24.39 -25.85 38.01
N ASP A 51 24.82 -27.02 37.51
CA ASP A 51 24.98 -27.26 36.07
C ASP A 51 23.65 -27.10 35.30
N LYS A 52 22.54 -27.57 35.87
CA LYS A 52 21.19 -27.36 35.30
C LYS A 52 20.80 -25.88 35.26
N ILE A 53 20.99 -25.15 36.35
CA ILE A 53 20.70 -23.71 36.43
C ILE A 53 21.54 -22.93 35.40
N MET A 54 22.82 -23.28 35.25
CA MET A 54 23.69 -22.66 34.24
C MET A 54 23.22 -22.95 32.81
N SER A 55 22.75 -24.18 32.55
CA SER A 55 22.19 -24.54 31.23
C SER A 55 20.87 -23.80 30.93
N GLU A 56 20.01 -23.62 31.94
CA GLU A 56 18.76 -22.87 31.80
C GLU A 56 19.03 -21.37 31.60
N LEU A 57 19.98 -20.80 32.34
CA LEU A 57 20.43 -19.41 32.15
C LEU A 57 21.00 -19.19 30.74
N ALA A 58 21.80 -20.13 30.22
CA ALA A 58 22.30 -20.06 28.85
C ALA A 58 21.16 -20.10 27.82
N SER A 59 20.17 -20.97 28.03
CA SER A 59 18.97 -21.08 27.20
C SER A 59 18.13 -19.78 27.22
N ILE A 60 17.89 -19.22 28.41
CA ILE A 60 17.20 -17.95 28.59
C ILE A 60 17.93 -16.81 27.87
N THR A 61 19.25 -16.75 28.02
CA THR A 61 20.08 -15.73 27.35
C THR A 61 19.97 -15.85 25.84
N LYS A 62 20.01 -17.09 25.30
CA LYS A 62 19.81 -17.34 23.87
C LYS A 62 18.44 -16.86 23.41
N ASN A 63 17.37 -17.25 24.10
CA ASN A 63 16.01 -16.84 23.75
C ASN A 63 15.84 -15.31 23.82
N GLN A 64 16.48 -14.66 24.80
CA GLN A 64 16.49 -13.21 24.91
C GLN A 64 17.19 -12.56 23.72
N THR A 65 18.33 -13.10 23.27
CA THR A 65 19.01 -12.58 22.07
C THR A 65 18.18 -12.77 20.80
N GLU A 66 17.49 -13.90 20.64
CA GLU A 66 16.61 -14.17 19.49
C GLU A 66 15.37 -13.27 19.51
N PHE A 67 14.82 -13.01 20.70
CA PHE A 67 13.71 -12.08 20.87
C PHE A 67 14.12 -10.64 20.52
N VAL A 68 15.28 -10.18 20.99
CA VAL A 68 15.81 -8.84 20.63
C VAL A 68 16.02 -8.72 19.12
N LYS A 69 16.55 -9.76 18.46
CA LYS A 69 16.69 -9.78 16.99
C LYS A 69 15.35 -9.65 16.29
N SER A 70 14.33 -10.39 16.75
CA SER A 70 12.97 -10.30 16.22
C SER A 70 12.39 -8.90 16.40
N LEU A 71 12.54 -8.31 17.59
CA LEU A 71 12.09 -6.93 17.88
C LEU A 71 12.75 -5.92 16.94
N ASN A 72 14.06 -6.00 16.74
CA ASN A 72 14.76 -5.11 15.83
C ASN A 72 14.27 -5.28 14.39
N PHE A 73 14.11 -6.52 13.93
CA PHE A 73 13.56 -6.80 12.60
C PHE A 73 12.16 -6.20 12.40
N TYR A 74 11.28 -6.35 13.40
CA TYR A 74 9.95 -5.73 13.34
C TYR A 74 10.01 -4.20 13.42
N GLY A 75 10.93 -3.63 14.20
CA GLY A 75 11.17 -2.20 14.24
C GLY A 75 11.53 -1.64 12.86
N ASP A 76 12.46 -2.29 12.16
CA ASP A 76 12.85 -1.90 10.80
C ASP A 76 11.67 -2.02 9.82
N LYS A 77 10.86 -3.08 9.94
CA LYS A 77 9.67 -3.28 9.10
C LYS A 77 8.59 -2.24 9.35
N ILE A 78 8.39 -1.82 10.60
CA ILE A 78 7.46 -0.75 10.94
C ILE A 78 7.93 0.57 10.33
N GLN A 79 9.22 0.92 10.43
CA GLN A 79 9.76 2.12 9.80
C GLN A 79 9.62 2.10 8.27
N GLU A 80 9.79 0.93 7.63
CA GLU A 80 9.57 0.76 6.20
C GLU A 80 8.10 1.00 5.83
N LEU A 81 7.16 0.50 6.63
CA LEU A 81 5.73 0.71 6.44
C LEU A 81 5.35 2.19 6.61
N GLU A 82 5.86 2.86 7.65
CA GLU A 82 5.63 4.30 7.86
C GLU A 82 6.07 5.14 6.65
N LYS A 83 7.23 4.80 6.06
CA LYS A 83 7.70 5.45 4.83
C LYS A 83 6.74 5.21 3.66
N LYS A 84 6.26 3.98 3.49
CA LYS A 84 5.28 3.65 2.44
C LYS A 84 3.96 4.40 2.65
N PHE A 85 3.48 4.52 3.89
CA PHE A 85 2.28 5.29 4.21
C PHE A 85 2.42 6.77 3.86
N LYS A 86 3.55 7.40 4.21
CA LYS A 86 3.83 8.79 3.80
C LYS A 86 3.86 8.97 2.29
N ASN A 87 4.41 8.00 1.57
CA ASN A 87 4.42 8.04 0.10
C ASN A 87 3.00 7.94 -0.47
N ILE A 88 2.14 7.08 0.10
CA ILE A 88 0.73 6.95 -0.30
C ILE A 88 -0.02 8.27 -0.07
N GLU A 89 0.15 8.90 1.08
CA GLU A 89 -0.46 10.20 1.38
C GLU A 89 0.00 11.28 0.37
N SER A 90 1.30 11.33 0.06
CA SER A 90 1.81 12.26 -0.95
C SER A 90 1.25 11.98 -2.35
N PHE A 91 1.01 10.72 -2.68
CA PHE A 91 0.43 10.32 -3.95
C PHE A 91 -1.04 10.70 -4.04
N ASP A 92 -1.81 10.50 -2.96
CA ASP A 92 -3.22 10.87 -2.87
C ASP A 92 -3.42 12.39 -3.06
N ASN A 93 -2.58 13.20 -2.41
CA ASN A 93 -2.58 14.66 -2.59
C ASN A 93 -2.35 15.05 -4.05
N ARG A 94 -1.33 14.46 -4.70
CA ARG A 94 -1.06 14.71 -6.12
C ARG A 94 -2.21 14.28 -7.02
N MET A 95 -2.89 13.18 -6.69
CA MET A 95 -4.03 12.71 -7.45
C MET A 95 -5.21 13.68 -7.36
N ASN A 96 -5.44 14.26 -6.18
CA ASN A 96 -6.45 15.30 -5.97
C ASN A 96 -6.11 16.57 -6.77
N ASP A 97 -4.87 17.03 -6.74
CA ASP A 97 -4.42 18.20 -7.52
C ASP A 97 -4.67 18.00 -9.02
N ILE A 98 -4.25 16.84 -9.56
CA ILE A 98 -4.47 16.50 -10.98
C ILE A 98 -5.97 16.45 -11.32
N SER A 99 -6.80 15.91 -10.43
CA SER A 99 -8.25 15.84 -10.62
C SER A 99 -8.88 17.24 -10.69
N MET A 100 -8.43 18.15 -9.84
CA MET A 100 -8.87 19.55 -9.83
C MET A 100 -8.46 20.27 -11.12
N GLU A 101 -7.21 20.13 -11.55
CA GLU A 101 -6.71 20.71 -12.80
C GLU A 101 -7.48 20.18 -14.01
N MET A 102 -7.73 18.86 -14.07
CA MET A 102 -8.53 18.24 -15.12
C MET A 102 -9.95 18.80 -15.19
N SER A 103 -10.57 19.05 -14.03
CA SER A 103 -11.90 19.66 -13.99
C SER A 103 -11.88 21.11 -14.50
N ALA A 104 -10.87 21.89 -14.10
CA ALA A 104 -10.70 23.27 -14.54
C ALA A 104 -10.49 23.36 -16.06
N LEU A 105 -9.59 22.53 -16.61
CA LEU A 105 -9.30 22.49 -18.04
C LEU A 105 -10.52 22.09 -18.88
N LYS A 106 -11.32 21.13 -18.40
CA LYS A 106 -12.58 20.76 -19.08
C LYS A 106 -13.56 21.92 -19.14
N ASN A 107 -13.70 22.66 -18.05
CA ASN A 107 -14.59 23.83 -18.00
C ASN A 107 -14.11 24.94 -18.93
N GLU A 108 -12.81 25.20 -18.98
CA GLU A 108 -12.22 26.17 -19.89
C GLU A 108 -12.42 25.77 -21.35
N ASN A 109 -12.21 24.49 -21.68
CA ASN A 109 -12.43 24.00 -23.04
C ASN A 109 -13.91 24.15 -23.47
N LEU A 110 -14.86 23.81 -22.60
CA LEU A 110 -16.30 24.02 -22.87
C LEU A 110 -16.62 25.50 -23.10
N LYS A 111 -16.00 26.39 -22.32
CA LYS A 111 -16.19 27.83 -22.49
C LYS A 111 -15.67 28.30 -23.85
N LEU A 112 -14.46 27.88 -24.22
CA LEU A 112 -13.84 28.22 -25.51
C LEU A 112 -14.65 27.67 -26.68
N GLU A 113 -15.14 26.44 -26.60
CA GLU A 113 -16.03 25.86 -27.61
C GLU A 113 -17.29 26.69 -27.79
N ASN A 114 -17.92 27.14 -26.70
CA ASN A 114 -19.10 27.99 -26.77
C ASN A 114 -18.79 29.36 -27.37
N GLU A 115 -17.71 30.01 -26.95
CA GLU A 115 -17.29 31.30 -27.52
C GLU A 115 -16.97 31.18 -29.01
N PHE A 116 -16.30 30.11 -29.42
CA PHE A 116 -15.99 29.82 -30.81
C PHE A 116 -17.26 29.60 -31.65
N ASN A 117 -18.25 28.88 -31.11
CA ASN A 117 -19.54 28.67 -31.78
C ASN A 117 -20.30 30.00 -31.96
N ILE A 118 -20.35 30.83 -30.92
CA ILE A 118 -20.97 32.17 -31.00
C ILE A 118 -20.24 33.03 -32.03
N MET A 119 -18.91 33.01 -32.03
CA MET A 119 -18.10 33.76 -32.99
C MET A 119 -18.36 33.32 -34.43
N GLN A 120 -18.41 32.01 -34.70
CA GLN A 120 -18.77 31.49 -36.02
C GLN A 120 -20.19 31.88 -36.44
N GLN A 121 -21.17 31.79 -35.53
CA GLN A 121 -22.54 32.20 -35.82
C GLN A 121 -22.62 33.70 -36.14
N ASN A 122 -21.89 34.53 -35.39
CA ASN A 122 -21.83 35.98 -35.64
C ASN A 122 -21.19 36.28 -36.99
N MET A 123 -20.12 35.56 -37.39
CA MET A 123 -19.54 35.71 -38.73
C MET A 123 -20.57 35.38 -39.81
N LYS A 124 -21.25 34.24 -39.68
CA LYS A 124 -22.28 33.79 -40.63
C LYS A 124 -23.54 34.66 -40.63
N SER A 125 -23.84 35.39 -39.55
CA SER A 125 -25.03 36.25 -39.46
C SER A 125 -25.04 37.37 -40.50
N THR A 126 -23.87 37.72 -41.02
CA THR A 126 -23.68 38.72 -42.08
C THR A 126 -23.52 38.11 -43.47
N GLU A 127 -23.45 36.78 -43.55
CA GLU A 127 -23.32 36.05 -44.80
C GLU A 127 -24.71 35.67 -45.32
N LEU A 128 -24.86 35.67 -46.65
CA LEU A 128 -26.10 35.31 -47.32
C LEU A 128 -25.81 34.27 -48.41
N ASP A 129 -26.44 33.11 -48.27
CA ASP A 129 -26.31 32.01 -49.23
C ASP A 129 -27.47 32.03 -50.23
N ILE A 130 -27.14 32.14 -51.52
CA ILE A 130 -28.10 32.03 -52.61
C ILE A 130 -27.95 30.65 -53.26
N ILE A 131 -28.95 29.79 -53.03
CA ILE A 131 -28.98 28.42 -53.54
C ILE A 131 -29.84 28.33 -54.81
N GLY A 132 -29.54 27.40 -55.72
CA GLY A 132 -30.35 27.13 -56.91
C GLY A 132 -30.06 28.05 -58.10
N VAL A 133 -28.93 28.75 -58.08
CA VAL A 133 -28.46 29.57 -59.20
C VAL A 133 -27.53 28.74 -60.10
N PRO A 134 -27.92 28.45 -61.36
CA PRO A 134 -27.07 27.68 -62.28
C PRO A 134 -25.70 28.33 -62.48
N GLU A 135 -24.66 27.49 -62.62
CA GLU A 135 -23.29 27.96 -62.85
C GLU A 135 -23.00 28.14 -64.34
N LYS A 136 -22.33 29.24 -64.69
CA LYS A 136 -21.84 29.50 -66.05
C LYS A 136 -20.35 29.79 -66.02
N LYS A 137 -19.64 29.35 -67.05
CA LYS A 137 -18.21 29.69 -67.22
C LYS A 137 -18.06 31.20 -67.38
N ASN A 138 -17.08 31.77 -66.68
CA ASN A 138 -16.74 33.20 -66.70
C ASN A 138 -17.92 34.13 -66.32
N GLU A 139 -18.74 33.73 -65.36
CA GLU A 139 -19.84 34.56 -64.86
C GLU A 139 -19.35 35.63 -63.85
N ASN A 140 -20.07 36.75 -63.80
CA ASN A 140 -19.89 37.77 -62.79
C ASN A 140 -20.87 37.54 -61.63
N VAL A 141 -20.40 36.99 -60.52
CA VAL A 141 -21.25 36.63 -59.37
C VAL A 141 -21.93 37.86 -58.76
N ALA A 142 -21.27 39.02 -58.74
CA ALA A 142 -21.85 40.25 -58.22
C ALA A 142 -23.07 40.73 -59.05
N GLU A 143 -23.00 40.59 -60.38
CA GLU A 143 -24.14 40.88 -61.26
C GLU A 143 -25.32 39.96 -61.02
N ILE A 144 -25.05 38.68 -60.75
CA ILE A 144 -26.09 37.71 -60.43
C ILE A 144 -26.79 38.09 -59.12
N VAL A 145 -26.04 38.44 -58.08
CA VAL A 145 -26.61 38.90 -56.80
C VAL A 145 -27.51 40.13 -57.00
N LYS A 146 -27.07 41.10 -57.82
CA LYS A 146 -27.89 42.28 -58.17
C LYS A 146 -29.18 41.88 -58.87
N MET A 147 -29.10 41.01 -59.88
CA MET A 147 -30.29 40.52 -60.59
C MET A 147 -31.28 39.88 -59.61
N VAL A 148 -30.81 39.00 -58.72
CA VAL A 148 -31.66 38.36 -57.69
C VAL A 148 -32.29 39.41 -56.76
N SER A 149 -31.50 40.35 -56.24
CA SER A 149 -31.98 41.41 -55.35
C SER A 149 -33.06 42.28 -56.00
N SER A 150 -32.90 42.61 -57.28
CA SER A 150 -33.88 43.41 -58.04
C SER A 150 -35.22 42.68 -58.20
N LYS A 151 -35.20 41.34 -58.30
CA LYS A 151 -36.42 40.53 -58.41
C LYS A 151 -37.21 40.45 -57.12
N ILE A 152 -36.56 40.57 -55.97
CA ILE A 152 -37.21 40.59 -54.65
C ILE A 152 -37.52 42.02 -54.18
N ASN A 153 -37.39 43.03 -55.06
CA ASN A 153 -37.55 44.46 -54.73
C ASN A 153 -36.66 44.91 -53.56
N PHE A 154 -35.50 44.28 -53.38
CA PHE A 154 -34.50 44.72 -52.42
C PHE A 154 -33.42 45.49 -53.19
N PRO A 155 -33.37 46.83 -53.09
CA PRO A 155 -32.37 47.62 -53.80
C PRO A 155 -31.00 47.34 -53.19
N SER A 156 -30.26 46.39 -53.75
CA SER A 156 -28.88 46.16 -53.34
C SER A 156 -28.02 47.34 -53.78
N VAL A 157 -27.25 47.88 -52.84
CA VAL A 157 -26.25 48.90 -53.14
C VAL A 157 -24.94 48.17 -53.40
N GLU A 158 -24.30 48.39 -54.54
CA GLU A 158 -22.99 47.78 -54.87
C GLU A 158 -21.96 47.91 -53.76
N SER A 159 -21.98 49.03 -53.03
CA SER A 159 -21.07 49.30 -51.91
C SER A 159 -21.31 48.43 -50.67
N THR A 160 -22.41 47.69 -50.60
CA THR A 160 -22.73 46.81 -49.45
C THR A 160 -22.20 45.39 -49.61
N ILE A 161 -21.82 44.99 -50.83
CA ILE A 161 -21.27 43.67 -51.09
C ILE A 161 -19.76 43.71 -50.86
N HIS A 162 -19.30 43.17 -49.73
CA HIS A 162 -17.87 43.11 -49.42
C HIS A 162 -17.14 42.01 -50.19
N ASN A 163 -17.72 40.82 -50.26
CA ASN A 163 -17.18 39.68 -50.99
C ASN A 163 -18.33 38.84 -51.55
N CYS A 164 -18.16 38.29 -52.73
CA CYS A 164 -19.10 37.35 -53.34
C CYS A 164 -18.34 36.29 -54.14
N ASN A 165 -18.55 35.03 -53.81
CA ASN A 165 -17.90 33.91 -54.48
C ASN A 165 -18.85 32.72 -54.56
N ARG A 166 -18.65 31.87 -55.57
CA ARG A 166 -19.26 30.54 -55.58
C ARG A 166 -18.63 29.72 -54.46
N VAL A 167 -19.44 28.92 -53.79
CA VAL A 167 -18.99 27.98 -52.76
C VAL A 167 -19.26 26.58 -53.30
N HIS A 168 -18.23 25.74 -53.36
CA HIS A 168 -18.41 24.34 -53.71
C HIS A 168 -19.05 23.61 -52.53
N PHE A 169 -20.22 23.02 -52.76
CA PHE A 169 -20.86 22.20 -51.74
C PHE A 169 -20.06 20.93 -51.49
N SER A 170 -19.77 20.64 -50.22
CA SER A 170 -19.28 19.33 -49.78
C SER A 170 -20.32 18.25 -50.14
N LYS A 171 -19.85 17.02 -50.45
CA LYS A 171 -20.70 15.86 -50.80
C LYS A 171 -21.76 15.57 -49.73
N ASP A 172 -21.52 15.93 -48.48
CA ASP A 172 -22.43 15.64 -47.36
C ASP A 172 -23.70 16.52 -47.35
N CYS A 173 -23.69 17.68 -48.01
CA CYS A 173 -24.85 18.57 -48.11
C CYS A 173 -25.82 18.21 -49.25
N GLN A 174 -25.43 17.34 -50.19
CA GLN A 174 -26.29 16.91 -51.31
C GLN A 174 -27.55 16.16 -50.85
N ASN A 175 -27.52 15.57 -49.65
CA ASN A 175 -28.65 14.85 -49.08
C ASN A 175 -29.79 15.76 -48.56
N PHE A 176 -29.55 17.06 -48.37
CA PHE A 176 -30.57 18.00 -47.86
C PHE A 176 -31.45 18.59 -48.96
N PHE A 177 -31.00 18.57 -50.21
CA PHE A 177 -31.75 19.11 -51.35
C PHE A 177 -31.77 18.13 -52.54
N PRO A 178 -32.47 16.99 -52.41
CA PRO A 178 -32.40 15.90 -53.39
C PRO A 178 -32.98 16.24 -54.78
N ASN A 179 -33.66 17.39 -54.94
CA ASN A 179 -34.42 17.73 -56.15
C ASN A 179 -33.91 18.99 -56.90
N LEU A 180 -32.68 19.44 -56.64
CA LEU A 180 -32.16 20.71 -57.20
C LEU A 180 -31.15 20.53 -58.35
N TYR A 181 -31.05 19.33 -58.94
CA TYR A 181 -30.23 19.05 -60.13
C TYR A 181 -31.05 18.31 -61.20
#